data_AF-A0A3B9WNR4-F1
#
_entry.id   AF-A0A3B9WNR4-F1
#
_cell.length_a   1.000
_cell.length_b   1.000
_cell.length_c   1.000
_cell.angle_alpha   90.00
_cell.angle_beta   90.00
_cell.angle_gamma   90.00
#
_symmetry.space_group_name_H-M   'P 1'
#
loop_
_entity.id
_entity.type
_entity.pdbx_description
1 polymer ?
#
loop_
_entity_poly.entity_id
_entity_poly.type
_entity_poly.pdbx_seq_one_letter_code
_entity_poly.pdbx_strand_id
1 'polypeptide(L)'
;IPDVVDRSVSNGPMHYSLHVLVVLTALLMWMPVCGPERSFRLQYGGMMIYLFLMSVIPTVPAAWLTFAEGSVYKHYDIPTRVWGLSVTTDQQLAGAVMKSAGGIFLWTIIVVIFFRRFIGRFFAEASYSKEARQDID
;
A
#
# COMPACT_ATOMS: atom_id res chain seq x y z
N ILE A 1 5.54 15.45 10.70
CA ILE A 1 6.04 14.06 10.57
C ILE A 1 7.51 13.95 10.97
N PRO A 2 8.43 14.79 10.44
CA PRO A 2 9.86 14.74 10.82
C PRO A 2 10.08 14.86 12.34
N ASP A 3 9.49 15.87 12.98
CA ASP A 3 9.62 16.10 14.43
C ASP A 3 9.15 14.94 15.32
N VAL A 4 8.11 14.21 14.88
CA VAL A 4 7.57 13.07 15.62
C VAL A 4 8.55 11.89 15.53
N VAL A 5 9.13 11.68 14.36
CA VAL A 5 10.11 10.62 14.17
C VAL A 5 11.39 10.95 14.95
N ASP A 6 11.90 12.17 14.84
CA ASP A 6 13.13 12.61 15.52
C ASP A 6 13.01 12.47 17.05
N ARG A 7 11.87 12.87 17.64
CA ARG A 7 11.61 12.70 19.08
C ARG A 7 11.49 11.23 19.50
N SER A 8 11.00 10.37 18.62
CA SER A 8 10.86 8.94 18.91
C SER A 8 12.22 8.27 19.10
N VAL A 9 13.26 8.72 18.40
CA VAL A 9 14.61 8.15 18.49
C VAL A 9 15.19 8.30 19.91
N SER A 10 14.87 9.41 20.57
CA SER A 10 15.30 9.70 21.95
C SER A 10 14.38 9.15 23.05
N ASN A 11 13.22 8.57 22.70
CA ASN A 11 12.20 8.15 23.66
C ASN A 11 11.66 6.76 23.31
N GLY A 12 12.17 5.73 24.00
CA GLY A 12 11.81 4.33 23.79
C GLY A 12 10.30 4.06 23.81
N PRO A 13 9.55 4.43 24.88
CA PRO A 13 8.10 4.27 24.92
C PRO A 13 7.35 4.90 23.74
N MET A 14 7.78 6.10 23.32
CA MET A 14 7.20 6.78 22.16
C MET A 14 7.49 6.03 20.86
N HIS A 15 8.72 5.54 20.69
CA HIS A 15 9.11 4.72 19.55
C HIS A 15 8.25 3.45 19.43
N TYR A 16 8.12 2.68 20.52
CA TYR A 16 7.30 1.46 20.51
C TYR A 16 5.83 1.74 20.27
N SER A 17 5.28 2.83 20.83
CA SER A 17 3.89 3.22 20.60
C SER A 17 3.61 3.56 19.14
N LEU A 18 4.56 4.24 18.47
CA LEU A 18 4.47 4.51 17.03
C LEU A 18 4.47 3.22 16.21
N HIS A 19 5.34 2.26 16.54
CA HIS A 19 5.34 0.94 15.88
C HIS A 19 4.01 0.21 16.07
N VAL A 20 3.48 0.17 17.29
CA VAL A 20 2.18 -0.45 17.57
C VAL A 20 1.08 0.23 16.74
N LEU A 21 1.06 1.55 16.69
CA LEU A 21 0.08 2.30 15.89
C LEU A 21 0.18 1.98 14.40
N VAL A 22 1.39 1.94 13.85
CA VAL A 22 1.63 1.61 12.43
C VAL A 22 1.19 0.18 12.11
N VAL A 23 1.51 -0.79 12.98
CA VAL A 23 1.10 -2.18 12.79
C VAL A 23 -0.42 -2.32 12.88
N LEU A 24 -1.05 -1.73 13.89
CA LEU A 24 -2.50 -1.78 14.05
C LEU A 24 -3.22 -1.14 12.86
N THR A 25 -2.78 0.04 12.42
CA THR A 25 -3.38 0.70 11.26
C THR A 25 -3.15 -0.10 9.97
N ALA A 26 -1.99 -0.73 9.80
CA ALA A 26 -1.74 -1.64 8.68
C ALA A 26 -2.71 -2.85 8.70
N LEU A 27 -2.94 -3.47 9.85
CA LEU A 27 -3.91 -4.56 9.97
C LEU A 27 -5.33 -4.11 9.60
N LEU A 28 -5.76 -2.95 10.13
CA LEU A 28 -7.07 -2.37 9.82
C LEU A 28 -7.22 -2.07 8.32
N MET A 29 -6.17 -1.54 7.70
CA MET A 29 -6.07 -1.20 6.28
C MET A 29 -6.21 -2.44 5.38
N TRP A 30 -5.79 -3.62 5.83
CA TRP A 30 -5.95 -4.86 5.06
C TRP A 30 -7.25 -5.63 5.33
N MET A 31 -8.03 -5.26 6.36
CA MET A 31 -9.30 -5.94 6.67
C MET A 31 -10.30 -5.99 5.50
N PRO A 32 -10.51 -4.89 4.73
CA PRO A 32 -11.46 -4.92 3.62
C PRO A 32 -11.06 -5.84 2.45
N VAL A 33 -9.82 -6.30 2.42
CA VAL A 33 -9.26 -7.15 1.35
C VAL A 33 -9.16 -8.60 1.81
N CYS A 34 -8.47 -8.84 2.92
CA CYS A 34 -8.15 -10.18 3.41
C CYS A 34 -8.44 -10.37 4.91
N GLY A 35 -9.34 -9.58 5.49
CA GLY A 35 -9.77 -9.72 6.88
C GLY A 35 -10.33 -11.13 7.19
N PRO A 36 -10.23 -11.57 8.46
CA PRO A 36 -10.70 -12.89 8.88
C PRO A 36 -12.21 -13.03 8.71
N GLU A 37 -12.96 -11.96 9.00
CA GLU A 37 -14.41 -11.92 8.84
C GLU A 37 -14.78 -11.53 7.40
N ARG A 38 -15.68 -12.31 6.79
CA ARG A 38 -16.08 -12.09 5.39
C ARG A 38 -16.93 -10.84 5.23
N SER A 39 -17.74 -10.48 6.23
CA SER A 39 -18.64 -9.33 6.18
C SER A 39 -17.91 -7.99 6.10
N PHE A 40 -16.67 -7.91 6.57
CA PHE A 40 -15.83 -6.71 6.46
C PHE A 40 -15.12 -6.59 5.11
N ARG A 41 -15.14 -7.62 4.26
CA ARG A 41 -14.46 -7.60 2.97
C ARG A 41 -15.33 -6.97 1.90
N LEU A 42 -14.73 -6.11 1.09
CA LEU A 42 -15.40 -5.47 -0.04
C LEU A 42 -15.72 -6.49 -1.14
N GLN A 43 -16.79 -6.23 -1.89
CA GLN A 43 -17.03 -6.93 -3.14
C GLN A 43 -15.93 -6.62 -4.16
N TYR A 44 -15.73 -7.50 -5.14
CA TYR A 44 -14.55 -7.43 -6.04
C TYR A 44 -14.37 -6.07 -6.73
N GLY A 45 -15.45 -5.44 -7.19
CA GLY A 45 -15.39 -4.09 -7.77
C GLY A 45 -14.85 -3.04 -6.79
N GLY A 46 -15.44 -2.95 -5.60
CA GLY A 46 -15.00 -2.04 -4.54
C GLY A 46 -13.58 -2.36 -4.04
N MET A 47 -13.22 -3.64 -3.95
CA MET A 47 -11.88 -4.09 -3.56
C MET A 47 -10.81 -3.62 -4.56
N MET A 48 -11.09 -3.65 -5.87
CA MET A 48 -10.16 -3.15 -6.88
C MET A 48 -10.00 -1.63 -6.81
N ILE A 49 -11.08 -0.87 -6.64
CA ILE A 49 -11.02 0.59 -6.46
C ILE A 49 -10.22 0.93 -5.21
N TYR A 50 -10.46 0.22 -4.11
CA TYR A 50 -9.75 0.39 -2.86
C TYR A 50 -8.24 0.17 -3.00
N LEU A 51 -7.84 -0.97 -3.58
CA LEU A 51 -6.43 -1.29 -3.84
C LEU A 51 -5.79 -0.31 -4.82
N PHE A 52 -6.54 0.17 -5.82
CA PHE A 52 -6.07 1.20 -6.74
C PHE A 52 -5.77 2.51 -6.01
N LEU A 53 -6.69 2.99 -5.17
CA LEU A 53 -6.49 4.20 -4.36
C LEU A 53 -5.32 4.04 -3.39
N MET A 54 -5.14 2.85 -2.81
CA MET A 54 -3.94 2.52 -2.01
C MET A 54 -2.64 2.57 -2.81
N SER A 55 -2.68 2.34 -4.12
CA SER A 55 -1.49 2.50 -4.95
C SER A 55 -1.18 3.98 -5.24
N VAL A 56 -2.19 4.84 -5.24
CA VAL A 56 -2.09 6.26 -5.63
C VAL A 56 -1.80 7.16 -4.43
N ILE A 57 -2.59 7.10 -3.36
CA ILE A 57 -2.51 8.04 -2.22
C ILE A 57 -1.10 8.06 -1.57
N PRO A 58 -0.47 6.91 -1.27
CA PRO A 58 0.88 6.88 -0.70
C PRO A 58 1.98 7.35 -1.66
N THR A 59 1.67 7.58 -2.94
CA THR A 59 2.64 8.10 -3.92
C THR A 59 3.07 9.52 -3.58
N VAL A 60 2.18 10.34 -3.01
CA VAL A 60 2.51 11.73 -2.67
C VAL A 60 3.67 11.80 -1.65
N PRO A 61 3.60 11.15 -0.47
CA PRO A 61 4.74 11.16 0.45
C PRO A 61 5.95 10.41 -0.10
N ALA A 62 5.76 9.34 -0.88
CA ALA A 62 6.88 8.62 -1.50
C ALA A 62 7.64 9.50 -2.51
N ALA A 63 6.92 10.24 -3.35
CA ALA A 63 7.51 11.18 -4.31
C ALA A 63 8.23 12.31 -3.59
N TRP A 64 7.64 12.87 -2.53
CA TRP A 64 8.32 13.85 -1.69
C TRP A 64 9.65 13.31 -1.13
N LEU A 65 9.67 12.08 -0.61
CA LEU A 65 10.88 11.47 -0.05
C LEU A 65 11.93 11.11 -1.12
N THR A 66 11.47 10.75 -2.33
CA THR A 66 12.31 10.39 -3.49
C THR A 66 12.89 11.62 -4.20
N PHE A 67 12.25 12.78 -4.11
CA PHE A 67 12.72 14.02 -4.74
C PHE A 67 13.19 15.08 -3.72
N ALA A 68 13.21 14.76 -2.42
CA ALA A 68 13.74 15.67 -1.41
C ALA A 68 15.24 15.96 -1.67
N GLU A 69 15.59 17.24 -1.67
CA GLU A 69 16.97 17.72 -1.68
C GLU A 69 17.47 17.84 -0.23
N GLY A 70 18.54 17.11 0.13
CA GLY A 70 19.10 17.04 1.49
C GLY A 70 18.63 15.83 2.31
N SER A 71 19.21 15.61 3.50
CA SER A 71 18.79 14.52 4.40
C SER A 71 17.49 14.91 5.10
N VAL A 72 16.41 14.16 4.87
CA VAL A 72 15.14 14.40 5.61
C VAL A 72 15.31 14.07 7.10
N TYR A 73 16.25 13.18 7.44
CA TYR A 73 16.59 12.80 8.80
C TYR A 73 18.03 13.20 9.15
N LYS A 74 18.18 14.28 9.94
CA LYS A 74 19.49 14.80 10.36
C LYS A 74 20.33 13.80 11.18
N HIS A 75 19.69 12.79 11.76
CA HIS A 75 20.35 11.75 12.56
C HIS A 75 21.06 10.67 11.73
N TYR A 76 20.80 10.62 10.41
CA TYR A 76 21.45 9.69 9.49
C TYR A 76 22.73 10.26 8.85
N ASP A 77 23.16 11.45 9.25
CA ASP A 77 24.42 12.04 8.79
C ASP A 77 25.62 11.47 9.57
N ILE A 78 25.89 10.17 9.35
CA ILE A 78 26.98 9.43 10.01
C ILE A 78 28.21 9.38 9.08
N PRO A 79 29.45 9.54 9.59
CA PRO A 79 30.64 9.61 8.74
C PRO A 79 30.97 8.30 7.99
N THR A 80 30.59 7.16 8.57
CA THR A 80 30.82 5.84 8.00
C THR A 80 29.73 5.48 7.00
N ARG A 81 30.09 5.45 5.71
CA ARG A 81 29.15 5.27 4.59
C ARG A 81 29.32 3.88 3.97
N VAL A 82 28.22 3.16 3.83
CA VAL A 82 28.19 1.92 3.06
C VAL A 82 28.24 2.28 1.58
N TRP A 83 29.14 1.67 0.80
CA TRP A 83 29.32 1.88 -0.66
C TRP A 83 29.69 3.31 -1.11
N GLY A 84 30.03 4.23 -0.19
CA GLY A 84 30.41 5.61 -0.53
C GLY A 84 29.25 6.50 -1.02
N LEU A 85 28.01 6.04 -0.91
CA LEU A 85 26.81 6.80 -1.32
C LEU A 85 26.56 8.00 -0.40
N SER A 86 26.03 9.10 -0.96
CA SER A 86 25.55 10.22 -0.16
C SER A 86 24.23 9.87 0.54
N VAL A 87 23.95 10.49 1.70
CA VAL A 87 22.70 10.29 2.46
C VAL A 87 21.46 10.56 1.58
N THR A 88 21.53 11.59 0.76
CA THR A 88 20.45 11.93 -0.17
C THR A 88 20.28 10.85 -1.23
N THR A 89 21.37 10.36 -1.85
CA THR A 89 21.29 9.30 -2.86
C THR A 89 20.70 8.00 -2.30
N ASP A 90 21.11 7.60 -1.10
CA ASP A 90 20.60 6.39 -0.44
C ASP A 90 19.10 6.52 -0.12
N GLN A 91 18.67 7.66 0.42
CA GLN A 91 17.26 7.94 0.71
C GLN A 91 16.40 7.93 -0.56
N GLN A 92 16.86 8.56 -1.64
CA GLN A 92 16.13 8.60 -2.91
C GLN A 92 16.01 7.21 -3.52
N LEU A 93 17.08 6.41 -3.47
CA LEU A 93 17.07 5.02 -3.94
C LEU A 93 16.12 4.16 -3.10
N ALA A 94 16.15 4.28 -1.78
CA ALA A 94 15.24 3.59 -0.88
C ALA A 94 13.77 3.95 -1.18
N GLY A 95 13.47 5.23 -1.38
CA GLY A 95 12.14 5.70 -1.79
C GLY A 95 11.68 5.12 -3.12
N ALA A 96 12.55 5.13 -4.14
CA ALA A 96 12.27 4.59 -5.46
C ALA A 96 12.04 3.06 -5.46
N VAL A 97 12.88 2.32 -4.73
CA VAL A 97 12.76 0.86 -4.60
C VAL A 97 11.48 0.50 -3.84
N MET A 98 11.22 1.15 -2.70
CA MET A 98 10.02 0.92 -1.90
C MET A 98 8.75 1.19 -2.71
N LYS A 99 8.70 2.28 -3.48
CA LYS A 99 7.54 2.63 -4.31
C LYS A 99 7.32 1.60 -5.42
N SER A 100 8.38 1.24 -6.13
CA SER A 100 8.30 0.28 -7.24
C SER A 100 7.86 -1.09 -6.76
N ALA A 101 8.49 -1.61 -5.71
CA ALA A 101 8.17 -2.93 -5.14
C ALA A 101 6.73 -2.99 -4.61
N GLY A 102 6.30 -1.99 -3.82
CA GLY A 102 4.93 -1.92 -3.32
C GLY A 102 3.89 -1.76 -4.42
N GLY A 103 4.22 -0.99 -5.47
CA GLY A 103 3.38 -0.84 -6.66
C GLY A 103 3.18 -2.17 -7.38
N ILE A 104 4.26 -2.88 -7.72
CA ILE A 104 4.21 -4.17 -8.41
C ILE A 104 3.36 -5.17 -7.62
N PHE A 105 3.54 -5.24 -6.30
CA PHE A 105 2.77 -6.11 -5.42
C PHE A 105 1.26 -5.82 -5.49
N LEU A 106 0.84 -4.56 -5.28
CA LEU A 106 -0.57 -4.17 -5.31
C LEU A 106 -1.20 -4.40 -6.69
N TRP A 107 -0.51 -4.01 -7.77
CA TRP A 107 -1.02 -4.18 -9.13
C TRP A 107 -1.16 -5.65 -9.53
N THR A 108 -0.25 -6.52 -9.06
CA THR A 108 -0.39 -7.97 -9.25
C THR A 108 -1.68 -8.49 -8.61
N ILE A 109 -2.01 -8.05 -7.40
CA ILE A 109 -3.27 -8.45 -6.72
C ILE A 109 -4.48 -7.97 -7.52
N ILE A 110 -4.48 -6.71 -7.97
CA ILE A 110 -5.58 -6.12 -8.75
C ILE A 110 -5.81 -6.93 -10.04
N VAL A 111 -4.74 -7.20 -10.80
CA VAL A 111 -4.80 -7.98 -12.05
C VAL A 111 -5.34 -9.38 -11.80
N VAL A 112 -4.87 -10.07 -10.75
CA VAL A 112 -5.34 -11.41 -10.40
C VAL A 112 -6.83 -11.41 -10.03
N ILE A 113 -7.29 -10.45 -9.24
CA ILE A 113 -8.72 -10.32 -8.87
C ILE A 113 -9.56 -10.04 -10.11
N PHE A 114 -9.12 -9.13 -10.97
CA PHE A 114 -9.84 -8.76 -12.19
C PHE A 114 -10.07 -9.98 -13.10
N PHE A 115 -9.01 -10.70 -13.46
CA PHE A 115 -9.14 -11.83 -14.38
C PHE A 115 -9.81 -13.06 -13.73
N ARG A 116 -9.45 -13.41 -12.49
CA ARG A 116 -9.93 -14.67 -11.89
C ARG A 116 -11.30 -14.56 -11.23
N ARG A 117 -11.70 -13.37 -10.78
CA ARG A 117 -12.90 -13.19 -9.94
C ARG A 117 -13.93 -12.27 -10.57
N PHE A 118 -13.49 -11.17 -11.19
CA PHE A 118 -14.41 -10.21 -11.78
C PHE A 118 -14.94 -10.69 -13.14
N ILE A 119 -14.05 -10.99 -14.10
CA ILE A 119 -14.46 -11.46 -15.44
C ILE A 119 -15.26 -12.77 -15.36
N GLY A 120 -14.80 -13.74 -14.57
CA GLY A 120 -15.48 -15.02 -14.42
C GLY A 120 -16.91 -14.92 -13.88
N ARG A 121 -17.15 -14.03 -12.90
CA ARG A 121 -18.51 -13.80 -12.36
C ARG A 121 -19.38 -13.00 -13.31
N PHE A 122 -18.82 -12.01 -13.99
CA PHE A 122 -19.57 -11.18 -14.94
C PHE A 122 -20.20 -12.04 -16.05
N PHE A 123 -19.46 -12.99 -16.62
CA PHE A 123 -20.01 -13.90 -17.63
C PHE A 123 -21.03 -14.89 -17.05
N ALA A 124 -20.80 -15.39 -15.83
CA ALA A 124 -21.76 -16.28 -15.18
C ALA A 124 -23.12 -15.57 -14.94
N GLU A 125 -23.10 -14.38 -14.34
CA GLU A 125 -24.30 -13.58 -14.08
C GLU A 125 -25.02 -13.17 -15.38
N ALA A 126 -24.25 -12.81 -16.42
CA ALA A 126 -24.81 -12.49 -17.74
C ALA A 126 -25.47 -13.71 -18.41
N SER A 127 -24.96 -14.93 -18.20
CA SER A 127 -25.57 -16.16 -18.72
C SER A 127 -26.90 -16.45 -18.04
N TYR A 128 -26.93 -16.41 -16.69
CA TYR A 128 -28.16 -16.62 -15.92
C TYR A 128 -29.26 -15.61 -16.28
N SER A 129 -28.90 -14.33 -16.49
CA SER A 129 -29.85 -13.31 -16.89
C SER A 129 -30.45 -13.55 -18.28
N LYS A 130 -29.74 -14.25 -19.19
CA LYS A 130 -30.26 -14.57 -20.52
C LYS A 130 -31.22 -15.75 -20.47
N GLU A 131 -30.85 -16.83 -19.78
CA GLU A 131 -31.69 -18.02 -19.61
C GLU A 131 -33.02 -17.66 -18.93
N ALA A 132 -32.97 -16.92 -17.82
CA ALA A 132 -34.17 -16.49 -17.11
C ALA A 132 -35.11 -15.60 -17.96
N ARG A 133 -34.59 -14.93 -18.99
CA ARG A 133 -35.38 -14.11 -19.90
C ARG A 133 -36.06 -14.95 -20.99
N GLN A 134 -35.46 -16.08 -21.34
CA GLN A 134 -35.93 -17.01 -22.34
C GLN A 134 -37.04 -17.94 -21.80
N ASP A 135 -37.08 -18.17 -20.49
CA ASP A 135 -38.14 -18.94 -19.81
C ASP A 135 -39.44 -18.14 -19.60
N ILE A 136 -39.42 -16.82 -19.79
CA ILE A 136 -40.57 -15.92 -19.61
C ILE A 136 -41.32 -15.66 -20.93
N ASP A 137 -40.68 -15.95 -22.07
CA ASP A 137 -41.22 -15.77 -23.42
C ASP A 137 -41.82 -17.09 -23.98
#